data_AF-M2PJM1-F1
#
_entry.id   AF-M2PJM1-F1
#
_cell.length_a   1.000
_cell.length_b   1.000
_cell.length_c   1.000
_cell.angle_alpha   90.00
_cell.angle_beta   90.00
_cell.angle_gamma   90.00
#
_symmetry.space_group_name_H-M   'P 1'
#
loop_
_entity.id
_entity.type
_entity.pdbx_description
1 polymer ?
#
loop_
_entity_poly.entity_id
_entity_poly.type
_entity_poly.pdbx_seq_one_letter_code
_entity_poly.pdbx_strand_id
1 'polypeptide(L)'
;MARGRKPKYHTNAERKAARKERKEVYKKTERARTLRQCQNRRAYIRRMAHRKSPFMNWSPPSLPRALLDMARQYIVVKESDDLDDLPCLGIWHSPYEICLPPRDVMDAFKDDKYIVEKMNFKFWGDMVEAGLERLRVAREDGAQLEVKIEAEVAERLFRWITDWSHKEHITANKLWDLAMSWNARIIAVLYKDLESCRKGVDYCSAYEKRVLAWQNLNWVRFAFLER
;
A
#
# COMPACT_ATOMS: atom_id res chain seq x y z
N MET A 1 -3.97 -6.19 -62.28
CA MET A 1 -5.27 -5.71 -61.75
C MET A 1 -5.25 -5.76 -60.22
N ALA A 2 -5.06 -4.61 -59.56
CA ALA A 2 -5.06 -4.54 -58.10
C ALA A 2 -6.52 -4.59 -57.58
N ARG A 3 -6.89 -5.65 -56.86
CA ARG A 3 -8.19 -5.71 -56.17
C ARG A 3 -8.18 -4.73 -55.01
N GLY A 4 -8.68 -3.52 -55.24
CA GLY A 4 -8.88 -2.52 -54.19
C GLY A 4 -9.79 -3.07 -53.09
N ARG A 5 -9.33 -3.04 -51.83
CA ARG A 5 -10.15 -3.42 -50.68
C ARG A 5 -11.32 -2.45 -50.54
N LYS A 6 -12.54 -2.91 -50.81
CA LYS A 6 -13.76 -2.13 -50.56
C LYS A 6 -13.90 -1.85 -49.05
N PRO A 7 -14.32 -0.64 -48.66
CA PRO A 7 -14.49 -0.29 -47.25
C PRO A 7 -15.61 -1.13 -46.63
N LYS A 8 -15.34 -1.75 -45.48
CA LYS A 8 -16.29 -2.63 -44.75
C LYS A 8 -17.56 -1.92 -44.26
N TYR A 9 -17.54 -0.59 -44.18
CA TYR A 9 -18.66 0.25 -43.76
C TYR A 9 -18.65 1.52 -44.60
N HIS A 10 -19.78 1.85 -45.21
CA HIS A 10 -19.96 2.96 -46.14
C HIS A 10 -20.40 4.24 -45.44
N THR A 11 -21.04 4.14 -44.27
CA THR A 11 -21.49 5.30 -43.48
C THR A 11 -20.96 5.31 -42.04
N ASN A 12 -20.92 6.48 -41.41
CA ASN A 12 -20.58 6.60 -39.99
C ASN A 12 -21.65 5.95 -39.09
N ALA A 13 -22.91 5.93 -39.53
CA ALA A 13 -24.00 5.25 -38.84
C ALA A 13 -23.77 3.73 -38.80
N GLU A 14 -23.41 3.11 -39.93
CA GLU A 14 -23.03 1.69 -40.01
C GLU A 14 -21.84 1.35 -39.11
N ARG A 15 -20.80 2.20 -39.09
CA ARG A 15 -19.65 2.01 -38.18
C ARG A 15 -20.07 2.02 -36.72
N LYS A 16 -20.96 2.94 -36.32
CA LYS A 16 -21.48 3.02 -34.94
C LYS A 16 -22.34 1.81 -34.60
N ALA A 17 -23.24 1.39 -35.49
CA ALA A 17 -24.09 0.22 -35.31
C ALA A 17 -23.26 -1.06 -35.16
N ALA A 18 -22.29 -1.30 -36.06
CA ALA A 18 -21.43 -2.47 -36.00
C ALA A 18 -20.50 -2.47 -34.76
N ARG A 19 -20.03 -1.30 -34.31
CA ARG A 19 -19.30 -1.19 -33.04
C ARG A 19 -20.18 -1.54 -31.84
N LYS A 20 -21.43 -1.08 -31.84
CA LYS A 20 -22.41 -1.41 -30.78
C LYS A 20 -22.70 -2.91 -30.76
N GLU A 21 -23.00 -3.50 -31.91
CA GLU A 21 -23.24 -4.93 -32.07
C GLU A 21 -22.05 -5.78 -31.62
N ARG A 22 -20.82 -5.46 -32.07
CA ARG A 22 -19.61 -6.16 -31.61
C ARG A 22 -19.40 -6.04 -30.11
N LYS A 23 -19.70 -4.89 -29.50
CA LYS A 23 -19.66 -4.73 -28.03
C LYS A 23 -20.71 -5.59 -27.35
N GLU A 24 -21.92 -5.69 -27.87
CA GLU A 24 -22.97 -6.56 -27.32
C GLU A 24 -22.62 -8.04 -27.45
N VAL A 25 -22.07 -8.47 -28.59
CA VAL A 25 -21.54 -9.83 -28.76
C VAL A 25 -20.41 -10.09 -27.78
N TYR A 26 -19.43 -9.18 -27.67
CA TYR A 26 -18.32 -9.31 -26.73
C TYR A 26 -18.82 -9.41 -25.28
N LYS A 27 -19.78 -8.58 -24.86
CA LYS A 27 -20.40 -8.65 -23.52
C LYS A 27 -21.05 -10.01 -23.23
N LYS A 28 -21.47 -10.76 -24.24
CA LYS A 28 -22.05 -12.10 -24.05
C LYS A 28 -20.99 -13.21 -23.99
N THR A 29 -19.75 -12.94 -24.40
CA THR A 29 -18.66 -13.92 -24.33
C THR A 29 -18.27 -14.24 -22.90
N GLU A 30 -17.82 -15.48 -22.69
CA GLU A 30 -17.33 -15.95 -21.38
C GLU A 30 -16.15 -15.10 -20.91
N ARG A 31 -15.21 -14.79 -21.80
CA ARG A 31 -14.07 -13.91 -21.52
C ARG A 31 -14.49 -12.56 -20.93
N ALA A 32 -15.53 -11.92 -21.47
CA ALA A 32 -16.02 -10.64 -20.95
C ALA A 32 -16.80 -10.77 -19.63
N ARG A 33 -17.42 -11.92 -19.37
CA ARG A 33 -18.01 -12.24 -18.05
C ARG A 33 -16.92 -12.41 -17.01
N THR A 34 -15.92 -13.26 -17.27
CA THR A 34 -14.76 -13.47 -16.39
C THR A 34 -14.05 -12.15 -16.08
N LEU A 35 -13.77 -11.31 -17.10
CA LEU A 35 -13.14 -10.01 -16.90
C LEU A 35 -13.96 -9.08 -15.99
N ARG A 36 -15.28 -9.00 -16.18
CA ARG A 36 -16.15 -8.18 -15.32
C ARG A 36 -16.24 -8.74 -13.91
N GLN A 37 -16.29 -10.06 -13.74
CA GLN A 37 -16.25 -10.69 -12.43
C GLN A 37 -14.94 -10.35 -11.70
N CYS A 38 -13.79 -10.49 -12.36
CA CYS A 38 -12.50 -10.09 -11.81
C CYS A 38 -12.44 -8.60 -11.44
N GLN A 39 -12.97 -7.71 -12.29
CA GLN A 39 -13.02 -6.27 -12.02
C GLN A 39 -13.93 -5.94 -10.82
N ASN A 40 -15.15 -6.49 -10.79
CA ASN A 40 -16.10 -6.31 -9.70
C ASN A 40 -15.53 -6.82 -8.38
N ARG A 41 -14.84 -7.96 -8.42
CA ARG A 41 -14.15 -8.54 -7.28
C ARG A 41 -13.03 -7.62 -6.76
N ARG A 42 -12.15 -7.14 -7.65
CA ARG A 42 -11.09 -6.17 -7.27
C ARG A 42 -11.69 -4.89 -6.66
N ALA A 43 -12.78 -4.39 -7.24
CA ALA A 43 -13.48 -3.22 -6.71
C ALA A 43 -14.11 -3.49 -5.34
N TYR A 44 -14.70 -4.66 -5.12
CA TYR A 44 -15.22 -5.08 -3.82
C TYR A 44 -14.11 -5.12 -2.77
N ILE A 45 -12.98 -5.76 -3.09
CA ILE A 45 -11.85 -5.88 -2.18
C ILE A 45 -11.27 -4.51 -1.81
N ARG A 46 -11.08 -3.64 -2.81
CA ARG A 46 -10.65 -2.26 -2.57
C ARG A 46 -11.61 -1.51 -1.63
N ARG A 47 -12.92 -1.63 -1.85
CA ARG A 47 -13.93 -1.02 -0.97
C ARG A 47 -13.84 -1.56 0.46
N MET A 48 -13.66 -2.86 0.62
CA MET A 48 -13.52 -3.49 1.94
C MET A 48 -12.26 -2.99 2.68
N ALA A 49 -11.12 -2.90 1.98
CA ALA A 49 -9.88 -2.37 2.54
C ALA A 49 -10.01 -0.89 2.91
N HIS A 50 -10.63 -0.09 2.04
CA HIS A 50 -10.78 1.35 2.27
C HIS A 50 -11.77 1.66 3.39
N ARG A 51 -12.81 0.85 3.59
CA ARG A 51 -13.83 1.06 4.64
C ARG A 51 -13.22 1.12 6.04
N LYS A 52 -12.13 0.38 6.28
CA LYS A 52 -11.46 0.31 7.59
C LYS A 52 -10.22 1.18 7.69
N SER A 53 -9.80 1.82 6.59
CA SER A 53 -8.55 2.57 6.56
C SER A 53 -8.62 3.82 7.45
N PRO A 54 -7.65 4.03 8.35
CA PRO A 54 -7.57 5.23 9.18
C PRO A 54 -7.21 6.50 8.36
N PHE A 55 -6.85 6.36 7.08
CA PHE A 55 -6.26 7.43 6.28
C PHE A 55 -7.18 8.01 5.20
N MET A 56 -8.30 7.36 4.87
CA MET A 56 -9.10 7.71 3.69
C MET A 56 -9.70 9.12 3.74
N ASN A 57 -10.16 9.57 4.90
CA ASN A 57 -10.76 10.90 5.11
C ASN A 57 -9.86 11.81 5.95
N TRP A 58 -8.59 11.43 6.13
CA TRP A 58 -7.64 12.15 6.97
C TRP A 58 -6.62 12.87 6.09
N SER A 59 -6.45 14.17 6.30
CA SER A 59 -5.60 15.03 5.46
C SER A 59 -4.92 16.09 6.33
N PRO A 60 -3.92 15.72 7.14
CA PRO A 60 -3.18 16.68 7.96
C PRO A 60 -2.41 17.66 7.05
N PRO A 61 -2.36 18.96 7.40
CA PRO A 61 -1.72 19.98 6.55
C PRO A 61 -0.19 19.86 6.48
N SER A 62 0.42 19.20 7.46
CA SER A 62 1.88 19.06 7.61
C SER A 62 2.50 17.91 6.82
N LEU A 63 1.68 16.94 6.35
CA LEU A 63 2.21 15.79 5.59
C LEU A 63 2.09 16.04 4.08
N PRO A 64 3.14 15.71 3.30
CA PRO A 64 3.09 15.80 1.84
C PRO A 64 1.94 14.99 1.25
N ARG A 65 1.28 15.53 0.22
CA ARG A 65 0.14 14.85 -0.42
C ARG A 65 0.52 13.48 -1.00
N ALA A 66 1.70 13.39 -1.61
CA ALA A 66 2.22 12.15 -2.19
C ALA A 66 2.42 11.05 -1.13
N LEU A 67 2.87 11.41 0.07
CA LEU A 67 3.00 10.50 1.22
C LEU A 67 1.62 9.95 1.61
N LEU A 68 0.64 10.83 1.79
CA LEU A 68 -0.72 10.43 2.14
C LEU A 68 -1.35 9.54 1.07
N ASP A 69 -1.15 9.86 -0.20
CA ASP A 69 -1.69 9.06 -1.31
C ASP A 69 -1.06 7.65 -1.34
N MET A 70 0.22 7.49 -0.98
CA MET A 70 0.84 6.17 -0.78
C MET A 70 0.27 5.45 0.45
N ALA A 71 0.16 6.13 1.60
CA ALA A 71 -0.35 5.54 2.83
C ALA A 71 -1.80 5.02 2.71
N ARG A 72 -2.63 5.69 1.90
CA ARG A 72 -4.03 5.31 1.63
C ARG A 72 -4.18 4.07 0.75
N GLN A 73 -3.16 3.66 0.02
CA GLN A 73 -3.24 2.47 -0.83
C GLN A 73 -3.38 1.23 0.03
N TYR A 74 -4.31 0.34 -0.33
CA TYR A 74 -4.40 -0.94 0.35
C TYR A 74 -3.19 -1.82 0.01
N ILE A 75 -2.78 -2.64 0.96
CA ILE A 75 -1.74 -3.67 0.76
C ILE A 75 -2.36 -5.05 0.64
N VAL A 76 -1.68 -5.92 -0.08
CA VAL A 76 -2.02 -7.34 -0.15
C VAL A 76 -0.94 -8.10 0.61
N VAL A 77 -1.35 -8.89 1.58
CA VAL A 77 -0.45 -9.70 2.41
C VAL A 77 -0.62 -11.17 2.08
N LYS A 78 0.49 -11.88 1.93
CA LYS A 78 0.50 -13.34 1.81
C LYS A 78 1.30 -13.90 2.98
N GLU A 79 0.62 -14.67 3.81
CA GLU A 79 1.28 -15.44 4.88
C GLU A 79 2.34 -16.36 4.30
N SER A 80 3.47 -16.41 5.00
CA SER A 80 4.65 -17.17 4.62
C SER A 80 5.40 -17.50 5.90
N ASP A 81 5.93 -18.72 5.97
CA ASP A 81 6.78 -19.15 7.09
C ASP A 81 8.24 -18.70 6.86
N ASP A 82 8.63 -18.53 5.60
CA ASP A 82 9.99 -18.10 5.18
C ASP A 82 10.19 -16.57 5.26
N LEU A 83 9.91 -15.96 6.42
CA LEU A 83 10.05 -14.50 6.60
C LEU A 83 11.48 -14.05 6.85
N ASP A 84 12.31 -14.91 7.43
CA ASP A 84 13.69 -14.60 7.82
C ASP A 84 14.62 -14.44 6.61
N ASP A 85 14.29 -15.09 5.49
CA ASP A 85 15.04 -14.97 4.25
C ASP A 85 14.70 -13.70 3.46
N LEU A 86 13.71 -12.91 3.88
CA LEU A 86 13.28 -11.72 3.15
C LEU A 86 14.30 -10.58 3.29
N PRO A 87 14.58 -9.83 2.21
CA PRO A 87 15.56 -8.76 2.26
C PRO A 87 15.11 -7.62 3.19
N CYS A 88 16.03 -7.16 4.04
CA CYS A 88 15.82 -5.96 4.84
C CYS A 88 15.93 -4.72 3.94
N LEU A 89 14.95 -3.82 4.03
CA LEU A 89 14.92 -2.56 3.24
C LEU A 89 15.36 -1.33 4.04
N GLY A 90 15.88 -1.49 5.26
CA GLY A 90 16.37 -0.39 6.11
C GLY A 90 15.28 0.51 6.74
N ILE A 91 14.00 0.30 6.43
CA ILE A 91 12.90 1.20 6.83
C ILE A 91 12.49 1.14 8.30
N TRP A 92 12.98 0.18 9.10
CA TRP A 92 12.54 -0.02 10.48
C TRP A 92 13.43 0.62 11.54
N HIS A 93 14.69 0.91 11.21
CA HIS A 93 15.69 1.40 12.16
C HIS A 93 16.30 2.70 11.65
N SER A 94 16.62 3.64 12.56
CA SER A 94 17.36 4.85 12.23
C SER A 94 18.68 4.49 11.52
N PRO A 95 19.05 5.16 10.41
CA PRO A 95 18.53 6.44 9.91
C PRO A 95 17.30 6.34 8.97
N TYR A 96 16.59 5.21 8.95
CA TYR A 96 15.40 4.93 8.12
C TYR A 96 15.63 5.02 6.61
N GLU A 97 16.90 4.95 6.22
CA GLU A 97 17.35 4.95 4.83
C GLU A 97 16.88 3.69 4.11
N ILE A 98 16.36 3.88 2.89
CA ILE A 98 16.01 2.75 2.05
C ILE A 98 17.29 2.08 1.55
N CYS A 99 17.53 0.88 2.05
CA CYS A 99 18.64 0.04 1.63
C CYS A 99 18.13 -1.02 0.66
N LEU A 100 18.43 -0.87 -0.63
CA LEU A 100 18.14 -1.93 -1.58
C LEU A 100 19.16 -3.07 -1.40
N PRO A 101 18.71 -4.33 -1.41
CA PRO A 101 19.62 -5.45 -1.28
C PRO A 101 20.53 -5.55 -2.52
N PRO A 102 21.73 -6.16 -2.36
CA PRO A 102 22.65 -6.42 -3.46
C PRO A 102 21.99 -7.14 -4.66
N ARG A 103 22.58 -6.98 -5.85
CA ARG A 103 21.98 -7.50 -7.10
C ARG A 103 21.82 -9.02 -7.09
N ASP A 104 22.76 -9.75 -6.53
CA ASP A 104 22.71 -11.21 -6.36
C ASP A 104 21.54 -11.65 -5.48
N VAL A 105 21.29 -10.93 -4.38
CA VAL A 105 20.11 -11.15 -3.53
C VAL A 105 18.82 -10.83 -4.29
N MET A 106 18.78 -9.71 -5.01
CA MET A 106 17.65 -9.37 -5.89
C MET A 106 17.39 -10.43 -6.95
N ASP A 107 18.45 -11.03 -7.48
CA ASP A 107 18.38 -12.06 -8.51
C ASP A 107 17.78 -13.37 -7.96
N ALA A 108 18.05 -13.71 -6.70
CA ALA A 108 17.44 -14.86 -6.02
C ALA A 108 15.92 -14.76 -5.90
N PHE A 109 15.37 -13.54 -5.81
CA PHE A 109 13.92 -13.31 -5.70
C PHE A 109 13.21 -13.08 -7.03
N LYS A 110 13.90 -13.10 -8.17
CA LYS A 110 13.29 -12.83 -9.48
C LYS A 110 12.13 -13.78 -9.81
N ASP A 111 12.24 -15.03 -9.39
CA ASP A 111 11.25 -16.06 -9.67
C ASP A 111 10.13 -16.10 -8.61
N ASP A 112 10.30 -15.43 -7.46
CA ASP A 112 9.23 -15.31 -6.47
C ASP A 112 8.21 -14.26 -6.88
N LYS A 113 7.15 -14.74 -7.52
CA LYS A 113 6.00 -13.94 -7.97
C LYS A 113 5.27 -13.23 -6.82
N TYR A 114 5.48 -13.65 -5.57
CA TYR A 114 4.78 -13.17 -4.38
C TYR A 114 5.69 -12.47 -3.38
N ILE A 115 6.94 -12.15 -3.76
CA ILE A 115 7.90 -11.48 -2.86
C ILE A 115 7.31 -10.21 -2.22
N VAL A 116 6.58 -9.40 -2.98
CA VAL A 116 5.97 -8.17 -2.48
C VAL A 116 4.90 -8.46 -1.44
N GLU A 117 4.02 -9.44 -1.68
CA GLU A 117 2.97 -9.82 -0.74
C GLU A 117 3.52 -10.48 0.53
N LYS A 118 4.61 -11.25 0.44
CA LYS A 118 5.32 -11.80 1.60
C LYS A 118 5.99 -10.69 2.43
N MET A 119 6.68 -9.76 1.76
CA MET A 119 7.28 -8.60 2.44
C MET A 119 6.23 -7.70 3.08
N ASN A 120 5.06 -7.49 2.44
CA ASN A 120 3.93 -6.81 3.07
C ASN A 120 3.48 -7.51 4.35
N PHE A 121 3.49 -8.85 4.38
CA PHE A 121 3.13 -9.61 5.59
C PHE A 121 4.17 -9.41 6.70
N LYS A 122 5.47 -9.51 6.38
CA LYS A 122 6.55 -9.19 7.33
C LYS A 122 6.43 -7.77 7.89
N PHE A 123 6.34 -6.77 7.03
CA PHE A 123 6.25 -5.36 7.45
C PHE A 123 4.96 -5.05 8.22
N TRP A 124 3.88 -5.79 7.96
CA TRP A 124 2.70 -5.71 8.80
C TRP A 124 2.95 -6.25 10.21
N GLY A 125 3.67 -7.37 10.35
CA GLY A 125 4.12 -7.88 11.64
C GLY A 125 5.00 -6.88 12.39
N ASP A 126 6.04 -6.38 11.72
CA ASP A 126 6.98 -5.38 12.28
C ASP A 126 6.22 -4.10 12.75
N MET A 127 5.18 -3.67 12.02
CA MET A 127 4.32 -2.54 12.44
C MET A 127 3.55 -2.84 13.72
N VAL A 128 3.00 -4.05 13.85
CA VAL A 128 2.25 -4.48 15.03
C VAL A 128 3.18 -4.51 16.24
N GLU A 129 4.38 -5.07 16.09
CA GLU A 129 5.39 -5.08 17.15
C GLU A 129 5.78 -3.66 17.59
N ALA A 130 6.05 -2.76 16.63
CA ALA A 130 6.34 -1.36 16.93
C ALA A 130 5.16 -0.65 17.64
N GLY A 131 3.92 -1.00 17.27
CA GLY A 131 2.71 -0.48 17.92
C GLY A 131 2.53 -0.97 19.35
N LEU A 132 2.86 -2.25 19.61
CA LEU A 132 2.86 -2.84 20.95
C LEU A 132 3.96 -2.25 21.84
N GLU A 133 5.13 -1.97 21.27
CA GLU A 133 6.21 -1.30 22.02
C GLU A 133 5.81 0.13 22.40
N ARG A 134 5.17 0.88 21.49
CA ARG A 134 4.58 2.19 21.83
C ARG A 134 3.53 2.08 22.94
N LEU A 135 2.71 1.03 22.94
CA LEU A 135 1.76 0.77 24.02
C LEU A 135 2.46 0.50 25.35
N ARG A 136 3.58 -0.25 25.34
CA ARG A 136 4.39 -0.50 26.53
C ARG A 136 4.92 0.81 27.11
N VAL A 137 5.51 1.66 26.26
CA VAL A 137 5.97 3.00 26.66
C VAL A 137 4.81 3.83 27.21
N ALA A 138 3.64 3.82 26.57
CA ALA A 138 2.47 4.56 27.05
C ALA A 138 2.03 4.18 28.47
N ARG A 139 2.16 2.90 28.83
CA ARG A 139 1.82 2.38 30.16
C ARG A 139 2.81 2.80 31.23
N GLU A 140 4.09 2.92 30.85
CA GLU A 140 5.18 3.30 31.76
C GLU A 140 5.26 4.82 31.92
N ASP A 141 5.26 5.55 30.81
CA ASP A 141 5.38 7.00 30.75
C ASP A 141 4.74 7.55 29.46
N GLY A 142 3.45 7.91 29.56
CA GLY A 142 2.70 8.49 28.45
C GLY A 142 3.25 9.83 27.95
N ALA A 143 3.93 10.62 28.79
CA ALA A 143 4.53 11.89 28.37
C ALA A 143 5.77 11.64 27.49
N GLN A 144 6.56 10.61 27.83
CA GLN A 144 7.70 10.21 27.02
C GLN A 144 7.28 9.64 25.65
N LEU A 145 6.09 9.03 25.55
CA LEU A 145 5.59 8.51 24.29
C LEU A 145 5.46 9.62 23.24
N GLU A 146 4.87 10.76 23.59
CA GLU A 146 4.68 11.88 22.65
C GLU A 146 6.02 12.35 22.08
N VAL A 147 7.00 12.60 22.97
CA VAL A 147 8.34 13.09 22.59
C VAL A 147 9.05 12.09 21.66
N LYS A 148 8.96 10.79 21.96
CA LYS A 148 9.55 9.73 21.13
C LYS A 148 8.91 9.67 19.75
N ILE A 149 7.59 9.72 19.67
CA ILE A 149 6.87 9.72 18.39
C ILE A 149 7.21 10.97 17.59
N GLU A 150 7.25 12.15 18.21
CA GLU A 150 7.57 13.39 17.52
C GLU A 150 8.97 13.37 16.89
N ALA A 151 9.97 12.90 17.64
CA ALA A 151 11.33 12.74 17.12
C ALA A 151 11.39 11.75 15.94
N GLU A 152 10.74 10.59 16.08
CA GLU A 152 10.70 9.56 15.02
C GLU A 152 9.99 10.07 13.75
N VAL A 153 8.87 10.78 13.91
CA VAL A 153 8.14 11.38 12.77
C VAL A 153 9.03 12.38 12.04
N ALA A 154 9.73 13.25 12.76
CA ALA A 154 10.60 14.26 12.15
C ALA A 154 11.72 13.62 11.33
N GLU A 155 12.42 12.63 11.89
CA GLU A 155 13.52 11.93 11.23
C GLU A 155 13.04 11.15 10.00
N ARG A 156 11.97 10.36 10.14
CA ARG A 156 11.40 9.59 9.03
C ARG A 156 10.85 10.48 7.92
N LEU A 157 10.20 11.59 8.27
CA LEU A 157 9.65 12.52 7.28
C LEU A 157 10.77 13.19 6.49
N PHE A 158 11.83 13.63 7.16
CA PHE A 158 13.02 14.16 6.51
C PHE A 158 13.64 13.15 5.54
N ARG A 159 13.82 11.90 6.00
CA ARG A 159 14.36 10.83 5.17
C ARG A 159 13.47 10.52 3.97
N TRP A 160 12.16 10.41 4.19
CA TRP A 160 11.19 10.14 3.13
C TRP A 160 11.17 11.24 2.05
N ILE A 161 11.24 12.52 2.45
CA ILE A 161 11.32 13.64 1.49
C ILE A 161 12.61 13.55 0.67
N THR A 162 13.72 13.23 1.34
CA THR A 162 15.02 13.02 0.69
C THR A 162 14.93 11.89 -0.34
N ASP A 163 14.47 10.70 0.06
CA ASP A 163 14.32 9.54 -0.83
C ASP A 163 13.33 9.80 -1.98
N TRP A 164 12.25 10.53 -1.70
CA TRP A 164 11.27 10.93 -2.71
C TRP A 164 11.86 11.85 -3.78
N SER A 165 12.72 12.80 -3.38
CA SER A 165 13.37 13.72 -4.32
C SER A 165 14.34 13.01 -5.28
N HIS A 166 14.93 11.89 -4.87
CA HIS A 166 15.85 11.09 -5.69
C HIS A 166 15.13 10.05 -6.58
N LYS A 167 13.80 9.96 -6.50
CA LYS A 167 13.01 8.92 -7.18
C LYS A 167 13.24 8.85 -8.68
N GLU A 168 13.44 9.99 -9.35
CA GLU A 168 13.63 10.05 -10.80
C GLU A 168 14.91 9.34 -11.27
N HIS A 169 15.91 9.20 -10.39
CA HIS A 169 17.17 8.53 -10.68
C HIS A 169 17.12 7.02 -10.45
N ILE A 170 16.00 6.51 -9.91
CA ILE A 170 15.85 5.10 -9.54
C ILE A 170 15.05 4.40 -10.63
N THR A 171 15.71 3.48 -11.33
CA THR A 171 15.05 2.59 -12.31
C THR A 171 13.88 1.87 -11.64
N ALA A 172 12.75 1.74 -12.34
CA ALA A 172 11.52 1.14 -11.79
C ALA A 172 11.80 -0.16 -11.02
N ASN A 173 11.73 -0.08 -9.69
CA ASN A 173 12.09 -1.17 -8.78
C ASN A 173 10.97 -1.38 -7.77
N LYS A 174 10.35 -2.56 -7.81
CA LYS A 174 9.23 -2.92 -6.95
C LYS A 174 9.57 -2.87 -5.46
N LEU A 175 10.80 -3.20 -5.07
CA LEU A 175 11.22 -3.15 -3.67
C LEU A 175 11.42 -1.71 -3.20
N TRP A 176 11.90 -0.82 -4.08
CA TRP A 176 11.97 0.61 -3.77
C TRP A 176 10.57 1.20 -3.57
N ASP A 177 9.66 0.91 -4.50
CA ASP A 177 8.26 1.35 -4.40
C ASP A 177 7.59 0.81 -3.13
N LEU A 178 7.88 -0.46 -2.78
CA LEU A 178 7.42 -1.08 -1.56
C LEU A 178 7.95 -0.36 -0.31
N ALA A 179 9.26 -0.12 -0.22
CA ALA A 179 9.89 0.59 0.89
C ALA A 179 9.31 2.00 1.06
N MET A 180 9.21 2.77 -0.03
CA MET A 180 8.61 4.11 -0.01
C MET A 180 7.16 4.09 0.46
N SER A 181 6.40 3.11 -0.01
CA SER A 181 4.99 2.95 0.38
C SER A 181 4.85 2.59 1.86
N TRP A 182 5.71 1.74 2.40
CA TRP A 182 5.71 1.40 3.83
C TRP A 182 6.20 2.52 4.73
N ASN A 183 7.28 3.22 4.36
CA ASN A 183 7.71 4.42 5.09
C ASN A 183 6.58 5.44 5.17
N ALA A 184 5.84 5.67 4.07
CA ALA A 184 4.68 6.56 4.09
C ALA A 184 3.59 6.09 5.08
N ARG A 185 3.32 4.78 5.17
CA ARG A 185 2.36 4.23 6.15
C ARG A 185 2.85 4.37 7.58
N ILE A 186 4.12 4.09 7.85
CA ILE A 186 4.72 4.23 9.18
C ILE A 186 4.61 5.68 9.65
N ILE A 187 5.00 6.64 8.81
CA ILE A 187 4.87 8.06 9.12
C ILE A 187 3.40 8.44 9.37
N ALA A 188 2.48 7.99 8.52
CA ALA A 188 1.05 8.27 8.69
C ALA A 188 0.47 7.68 10.00
N VAL A 189 0.88 6.47 10.39
CA VAL A 189 0.52 5.84 11.66
C VAL A 189 1.07 6.67 12.83
N LEU A 190 2.37 6.94 12.83
CA LEU A 190 3.02 7.68 13.90
C LEU A 190 2.40 9.07 14.08
N TYR A 191 2.10 9.76 12.99
CA TYR A 191 1.45 11.06 13.05
C TYR A 191 0.02 10.96 13.64
N LYS A 192 -0.74 9.91 13.33
CA LYS A 192 -2.05 9.64 13.96
C LYS A 192 -1.92 9.35 15.45
N ASP A 193 -0.91 8.60 15.84
CA ASP A 193 -0.60 8.30 17.24
C ASP A 193 -0.22 9.61 17.97
N LEU A 194 0.59 10.47 17.36
CA LEU A 194 0.95 11.81 17.85
C LEU A 194 -0.27 12.73 18.01
N GLU A 195 -1.17 12.77 17.02
CA GLU A 195 -2.43 13.52 17.11
C GLU A 195 -3.28 13.05 18.28
N SER A 196 -3.26 11.75 18.59
CA SER A 196 -4.01 11.17 19.71
C SER A 196 -3.40 11.60 21.03
N CYS A 197 -2.08 11.53 21.16
CA CYS A 197 -1.34 12.00 22.34
C CYS A 197 -1.62 13.49 22.62
N ARG A 198 -1.49 14.35 21.60
CA ARG A 198 -1.72 15.81 21.71
C ARG A 198 -3.14 16.20 22.08
N LYS A 199 -4.12 15.34 21.77
CA LYS A 199 -5.53 15.53 22.15
C LYS A 199 -5.83 15.04 23.57
N GLY A 200 -4.81 14.55 24.29
CA GLY A 200 -4.99 13.93 25.61
C GLY A 200 -5.77 12.62 25.56
N VAL A 201 -5.79 11.94 24.41
CA VAL A 201 -6.42 10.62 24.31
C VAL A 201 -5.53 9.62 25.04
N ASP A 202 -6.09 8.93 26.03
CA ASP A 202 -5.40 7.81 26.67
C ASP A 202 -5.11 6.71 25.63
N TYR A 203 -3.83 6.52 25.33
CA TYR A 203 -3.34 5.59 24.32
C TYR A 203 -3.70 4.14 24.67
N CYS A 204 -3.73 3.79 25.96
CA CYS A 204 -4.11 2.45 26.41
C CYS A 204 -5.59 2.17 26.15
N SER A 205 -6.48 3.08 26.53
CA SER A 205 -7.91 3.00 26.20
C SER A 205 -8.16 2.96 24.68
N ALA A 206 -7.38 3.72 23.90
CA ALA A 206 -7.49 3.71 22.44
C ALA A 206 -7.10 2.35 21.84
N TYR A 207 -6.07 1.70 22.38
CA TYR A 207 -5.67 0.34 22.01
C TYR A 207 -6.78 -0.67 22.30
N GLU A 208 -7.37 -0.63 23.51
CA GLU A 208 -8.44 -1.55 23.92
C GLU A 208 -9.68 -1.43 23.03
N LYS A 209 -10.04 -0.19 22.66
CA LYS A 209 -11.15 0.12 21.74
C LYS A 209 -10.82 -0.20 20.28
N ARG A 210 -9.59 -0.63 19.98
CA ARG A 210 -9.10 -0.92 18.63
C ARG A 210 -9.23 0.28 17.67
N VAL A 211 -8.92 1.48 18.15
CA VAL A 211 -9.02 2.70 17.33
C VAL A 211 -7.68 3.29 16.90
N LEU A 212 -6.55 2.67 17.32
CA LEU A 212 -5.23 3.08 16.86
C LEU A 212 -5.04 2.77 15.37
N ALA A 213 -4.28 3.62 14.69
CA ALA A 213 -4.14 3.54 13.23
C ALA A 213 -3.47 2.22 12.80
N TRP A 214 -2.45 1.77 13.52
CA TRP A 214 -1.73 0.53 13.22
C TRP A 214 -2.61 -0.72 13.39
N GLN A 215 -3.62 -0.71 14.27
CA GLN A 215 -4.58 -1.82 14.44
C GLN A 215 -5.57 -1.93 13.26
N ASN A 216 -5.70 -0.88 12.46
CA ASN A 216 -6.71 -0.75 11.41
C ASN A 216 -6.12 -0.51 10.02
N LEU A 217 -4.86 -0.88 9.80
CA LEU A 217 -4.23 -0.73 8.48
C LEU A 217 -5.08 -1.36 7.37
N ASN A 218 -5.03 -0.72 6.21
CA ASN A 218 -5.77 -1.08 5.01
C ASN A 218 -5.11 -2.27 4.29
N TRP A 219 -5.21 -3.46 4.86
CA TRP A 219 -4.66 -4.68 4.27
C TRP A 219 -5.75 -5.69 3.84
N VAL A 220 -5.37 -6.58 2.93
CA VAL A 220 -6.22 -7.68 2.43
C VAL A 220 -5.40 -8.95 2.37
N ARG A 221 -5.93 -10.05 2.92
CA ARG A 221 -5.30 -11.38 2.82
C ARG A 221 -5.33 -11.88 1.36
N PHE A 222 -4.22 -12.38 0.87
CA PHE A 222 -4.07 -12.89 -0.50
C PHE A 222 -5.07 -14.01 -0.81
N ALA A 223 -5.39 -14.89 0.14
CA ALA A 223 -6.41 -15.93 -0.04
C ALA A 223 -7.80 -15.39 -0.43
N PHE A 224 -8.14 -14.13 -0.06
CA PHE A 224 -9.38 -13.48 -0.51
C PHE A 224 -9.34 -13.05 -1.99
N LEU A 225 -8.17 -13.10 -2.64
CA LEU A 225 -7.96 -12.80 -4.07
C LEU A 225 -7.96 -14.06 -4.96
N GLU A 226 -7.83 -15.26 -4.40
CA GLU A 226 -7.80 -16.51 -5.16
C GLU A 226 -9.18 -17.21 -5.31
N ARG A 227 -10.10 -17.06 -4.36
CA ARG A 227 -11.48 -17.63 -4.40
C ARG A 227 -12.42 -17.10 -5.48
#